data_AF-A0A6I2MCV9-F1
#
_entry.id   AF-A0A6I2MCV9-F1
#
_cell.length_a   1.000
_cell.length_b   1.000
_cell.length_c   1.000
_cell.angle_alpha   90.00
_cell.angle_beta   90.00
_cell.angle_gamma   90.00
#
_symmetry.space_group_name_H-M   'P 1'
#
loop_
_entity.id
_entity.type
_entity.pdbx_description
1 polymer ?
#
loop_
_entity_poly.entity_id
_entity_poly.type
_entity_poly.pdbx_seq_one_letter_code
_entity_poly.pdbx_strand_id
1 'polypeptide(L)'
;MAFLTINGVEHEAKFNFKFSKLADEKYGTEDEKGKKSNGFHNVYMGLLQASNESLVQFWDCGLNHLKGKDKPSLEAIEDAIAERIEEDGDSEPMLKEAYQAIDQSGFFKQQSKKFWKNIELMKSTGKTEEEKERNQKIYEMLIESKKELAA
;
A
#
# COMPACT_ATOMS: atom_id res chain seq x y z
N MET A 1 -3.78 12.39 4.54
CA MET A 1 -2.34 12.39 4.86
C MET A 1 -2.10 11.30 5.89
N ALA A 2 -0.88 10.79 6.05
CA ALA A 2 -0.55 9.76 7.03
C ALA A 2 0.69 10.18 7.82
N PHE A 3 0.67 9.97 9.14
CA PHE A 3 1.75 10.33 10.06
C PHE A 3 2.22 9.13 10.89
N LEU A 4 3.52 9.08 11.17
CA LEU A 4 4.14 8.07 12.02
C LEU A 4 5.23 8.72 12.86
N THR A 5 5.17 8.52 14.16
CA THR A 5 6.22 8.97 15.10
C THR A 5 7.32 7.92 15.16
N ILE A 6 8.54 8.31 14.83
CA ILE A 6 9.71 7.41 14.87
C ILE A 6 10.78 8.09 15.71
N ASN A 7 11.27 7.44 16.76
CA ASN A 7 12.26 7.99 17.69
C ASN A 7 11.88 9.38 18.24
N GLY A 8 10.59 9.59 18.52
CA GLY A 8 10.06 10.86 19.04
C GLY A 8 9.92 11.98 18.00
N VAL A 9 10.11 11.69 16.70
CA VAL A 9 9.91 12.66 15.61
C VAL A 9 8.73 12.21 14.75
N GLU A 10 7.75 13.09 14.55
CA GLU A 10 6.62 12.83 13.67
C GLU A 10 7.02 13.01 12.20
N HIS A 11 6.75 11.99 11.39
CA HIS A 11 7.04 11.98 9.96
C HIS A 11 5.77 11.84 9.13
N GLU A 12 5.68 12.63 8.06
CA GLU A 12 4.59 12.52 7.08
C GLU A 12 5.02 11.69 5.86
N ALA A 13 4.20 10.73 5.45
CA ALA A 13 4.41 10.00 4.19
C ALA A 13 4.21 10.93 2.98
N LYS A 14 5.18 10.96 2.05
CA LYS A 14 5.09 11.77 0.82
C LYS A 14 5.01 10.93 -0.45
N PHE A 15 4.04 11.26 -1.30
CA PHE A 15 3.81 10.60 -2.59
C PHE A 15 4.48 11.37 -3.73
N ASN A 16 5.58 10.83 -4.26
CA ASN A 16 6.34 11.44 -5.36
C ASN A 16 7.13 10.36 -6.13
N PHE A 17 7.98 10.78 -7.06
CA PHE A 17 8.80 9.87 -7.86
C PHE A 17 9.74 8.99 -7.03
N LYS A 18 10.22 9.44 -5.86
CA LYS A 18 11.06 8.63 -4.98
C LYS A 18 10.28 7.50 -4.30
N PHE A 19 9.02 7.73 -3.96
CA PHE A 19 8.11 6.68 -3.52
C PHE A 19 7.98 5.65 -4.65
N SER A 20 7.54 6.09 -5.82
CA SER A 20 7.24 5.19 -6.95
C SER A 20 8.46 4.36 -7.36
N LYS A 21 9.64 5.00 -7.42
CA LYS A 21 10.89 4.33 -7.77
C LYS A 21 11.29 3.30 -6.73
N LEU A 22 11.23 3.63 -5.44
CA LEU A 22 11.60 2.67 -4.39
C LEU A 22 10.62 1.50 -4.34
N ALA A 23 9.32 1.78 -4.50
CA ALA A 23 8.31 0.75 -4.57
C ALA A 23 8.64 -0.27 -5.65
N ASP A 24 8.94 0.19 -6.88
CA ASP A 24 9.34 -0.72 -7.96
C ASP A 24 10.67 -1.45 -7.66
N GLU A 25 11.69 -0.77 -7.14
CA GLU A 25 13.02 -1.36 -6.90
C GLU A 25 13.04 -2.40 -5.78
N LYS A 26 12.31 -2.18 -4.69
CA LYS A 26 12.31 -3.06 -3.52
C LYS A 26 11.13 -4.04 -3.51
N TYR A 27 9.96 -3.57 -3.90
CA TYR A 27 8.67 -4.27 -3.69
C TYR A 27 7.96 -4.59 -5.00
N GLY A 28 8.61 -4.32 -6.14
CA GLY A 28 8.14 -4.71 -7.46
C GLY A 28 8.41 -6.19 -7.77
N THR A 29 7.70 -6.68 -8.77
CA THR A 29 7.93 -8.01 -9.35
C THR A 29 8.98 -7.89 -10.44
N GLU A 30 9.93 -8.81 -10.43
CA GLU A 30 11.00 -8.91 -11.42
C GLU A 30 10.50 -9.63 -12.68
N ASP A 31 10.74 -9.06 -13.86
CA ASP A 31 10.48 -9.72 -15.14
C ASP A 31 11.65 -10.62 -15.56
N GLU A 32 11.49 -11.36 -16.66
CA GLU A 32 12.52 -12.27 -17.21
C GLU A 32 13.85 -11.56 -17.54
N LYS A 33 13.87 -10.22 -17.60
CA LYS A 33 15.04 -9.40 -17.90
C LYS A 33 15.64 -8.75 -16.64
N GLY A 34 15.17 -9.10 -15.45
CA GLY A 34 15.64 -8.54 -14.19
C GLY A 34 15.07 -7.15 -13.88
N LYS A 35 14.11 -6.65 -14.67
CA LYS A 35 13.52 -5.34 -14.44
C LYS A 35 12.37 -5.47 -13.44
N LYS A 36 12.44 -4.73 -12.34
CA LYS A 36 11.37 -4.67 -11.35
C LYS A 36 10.34 -3.59 -11.67
N SER A 37 9.07 -3.91 -11.47
CA SER A 37 7.93 -3.02 -11.69
C SER A 37 6.71 -3.45 -10.86
N ASN A 38 5.63 -2.67 -10.91
CA ASN A 38 4.38 -2.92 -10.17
C ASN A 38 4.48 -2.80 -8.65
N GLY A 39 5.54 -2.17 -8.12
CA GLY A 39 5.73 -2.06 -6.69
C GLY A 39 4.62 -1.29 -5.99
N PHE A 40 4.16 -0.20 -6.59
CA PHE A 40 2.98 0.53 -6.09
C PHE A 40 1.73 -0.37 -6.04
N HIS A 41 1.48 -1.17 -7.07
CA HIS A 41 0.34 -2.08 -7.09
C HIS A 41 0.44 -3.13 -5.99
N ASN A 42 1.63 -3.69 -5.76
CA ASN A 42 1.87 -4.70 -4.73
C ASN A 42 1.62 -4.13 -3.32
N VAL A 43 2.20 -2.96 -3.01
CA VAL A 43 1.97 -2.27 -1.73
C VAL A 43 0.49 -1.94 -1.54
N TYR A 44 -0.14 -1.35 -2.55
CA TYR A 44 -1.54 -0.93 -2.47
C TYR A 44 -2.51 -2.11 -2.33
N MET A 45 -2.25 -3.23 -3.02
CA MET A 45 -3.00 -4.47 -2.87
C MET A 45 -2.84 -5.07 -1.47
N GLY A 46 -1.62 -5.08 -0.93
CA GLY A 46 -1.39 -5.60 0.42
C GLY A 46 -2.06 -4.77 1.50
N LEU A 47 -2.14 -3.45 1.36
CA LEU A 47 -2.95 -2.60 2.25
C LEU A 47 -4.44 -2.99 2.20
N LEU A 48 -4.99 -3.24 1.00
CA LEU A 48 -6.35 -3.76 0.83
C LEU A 48 -6.56 -5.16 1.41
N GLN A 49 -5.49 -5.90 1.68
CA GLN A 49 -5.55 -7.22 2.31
C GLN A 49 -5.14 -7.17 3.78
N ALA A 50 -5.12 -5.99 4.40
CA ALA A 50 -4.70 -5.76 5.78
C ALA A 50 -3.31 -6.33 6.12
N SER A 51 -2.37 -6.29 5.17
CA SER A 51 -1.00 -6.75 5.38
C SER A 51 -0.18 -5.71 6.16
N ASN A 52 0.24 -6.08 7.36
CA ASN A 52 1.19 -5.30 8.16
C ASN A 52 2.55 -5.16 7.44
N GLU A 53 2.96 -6.15 6.65
CA GLU A 53 4.17 -6.03 5.83
C GLU A 53 4.02 -4.91 4.80
N SER A 54 2.87 -4.81 4.14
CA SER A 54 2.62 -3.73 3.18
C SER A 54 2.46 -2.36 3.83
N LEU A 55 2.10 -2.30 5.12
CA LEU A 55 2.16 -1.08 5.91
C LEU A 55 3.61 -0.61 6.12
N VAL A 56 4.54 -1.52 6.42
CA VAL A 56 5.99 -1.22 6.47
C VAL A 56 6.49 -0.74 5.10
N GLN A 57 6.13 -1.45 4.03
CA GLN A 57 6.53 -1.09 2.66
C GLN A 57 6.00 0.29 2.25
N PHE A 58 4.75 0.62 2.66
CA PHE A 58 4.17 1.95 2.48
C PHE A 58 5.01 3.03 3.16
N TRP A 59 5.42 2.82 4.41
CA TRP A 59 6.22 3.78 5.16
C TRP A 59 7.66 3.91 4.64
N ASP A 60 8.34 2.81 4.29
CA ASP A 60 9.68 2.89 3.66
C ASP A 60 9.63 3.72 2.37
N CYS A 61 8.59 3.51 1.54
CA CYS A 61 8.38 4.30 0.33
C CYS A 61 8.00 5.77 0.63
N GLY A 62 7.10 5.99 1.58
CA GLY A 62 6.61 7.30 2.02
C GLY A 62 7.71 8.21 2.55
N LEU A 63 8.66 7.63 3.26
CA LEU A 63 9.76 8.35 3.93
C LEU A 63 11.04 8.39 3.10
N ASN A 64 11.10 7.70 1.94
CA ASN A 64 12.27 7.71 1.06
C ASN A 64 12.64 9.09 0.50
N HIS A 65 11.80 10.10 0.70
CA HIS A 65 12.12 11.47 0.35
C HIS A 65 13.15 12.12 1.28
N LEU A 66 13.25 11.64 2.53
CA LEU A 66 14.20 12.07 3.56
C LEU A 66 15.63 11.59 3.23
N LYS A 67 16.63 12.24 3.82
CA LYS A 67 18.05 11.97 3.56
C LYS A 67 18.88 12.04 4.83
N GLY A 68 20.02 11.36 4.81
CA GLY A 68 20.98 11.43 5.90
C GLY A 68 20.38 10.96 7.21
N LYS A 69 20.58 11.74 8.28
CA LYS A 69 20.10 11.41 9.62
C LYS A 69 18.58 11.48 9.77
N ASP A 70 17.90 12.21 8.90
CA ASP A 70 16.44 12.34 8.94
C ASP A 70 15.72 11.17 8.29
N LYS A 71 16.44 10.28 7.59
CA LYS A 71 15.85 9.08 6.98
C LYS A 71 15.87 7.94 8.00
N PRO A 72 14.71 7.47 8.47
CA PRO A 72 14.65 6.31 9.36
C PRO A 72 15.20 5.05 8.68
N SER A 73 15.77 4.13 9.48
CA SER A 73 16.05 2.77 9.02
C SER A 73 14.74 2.00 8.85
N LEU A 74 14.79 0.89 8.10
CA LEU A 74 13.63 0.00 7.99
C LEU A 74 13.23 -0.57 9.35
N GLU A 75 14.21 -0.99 10.15
CA GLU A 75 14.01 -1.47 11.53
C GLU A 75 13.30 -0.42 12.40
N ALA A 76 13.71 0.85 12.35
CA ALA A 76 13.05 1.92 13.10
C ALA A 76 11.60 2.18 12.63
N ILE A 77 11.30 1.92 11.35
CA ILE A 77 9.93 1.99 10.83
C ILE A 77 9.11 0.81 11.36
N GLU A 78 9.67 -0.40 11.35
CA GLU A 78 9.03 -1.61 11.86
C GLU A 78 8.71 -1.47 13.35
N ASP A 79 9.67 -1.00 14.15
CA ASP A 79 9.50 -0.76 15.60
C ASP A 79 8.39 0.26 15.87
N ALA A 80 8.39 1.39 15.15
CA ALA A 80 7.38 2.44 15.33
C ALA A 80 5.98 1.98 14.90
N ILE A 81 5.87 1.15 13.86
CA ILE A 81 4.59 0.55 13.46
C ILE A 81 4.12 -0.44 14.53
N ALA A 82 5.02 -1.26 15.07
CA ALA A 82 4.68 -2.21 16.13
C ALA A 82 4.20 -1.50 17.41
N GLU A 83 4.92 -0.47 17.85
CA GLU A 83 4.53 0.37 18.99
C GLU A 83 3.15 0.98 18.79
N ARG A 84 2.89 1.56 17.60
CA ARG A 84 1.58 2.15 17.31
C ARG A 84 0.46 1.11 17.26
N ILE A 85 0.71 -0.09 16.71
CA ILE A 85 -0.28 -1.17 16.72
C ILE A 85 -0.59 -1.63 18.15
N GLU A 86 0.41 -1.67 19.04
CA GLU A 86 0.20 -2.00 20.46
C GLU A 86 -0.63 -0.91 21.18
N GLU A 87 -0.37 0.37 20.87
CA GLU A 87 -1.13 1.51 21.42
C GLU A 87 -2.58 1.56 20.91
N ASP A 88 -2.78 1.38 19.60
CA ASP A 88 -4.09 1.43 18.95
C ASP A 88 -4.90 0.13 19.18
N GLY A 89 -4.23 -0.96 19.57
CA GLY A 89 -4.82 -2.28 19.83
C GLY A 89 -4.97 -3.17 18.58
N ASP A 90 -4.83 -2.59 17.39
CA ASP A 90 -4.74 -3.26 16.09
C ASP A 90 -4.10 -2.34 15.03
N SER A 91 -4.00 -2.82 13.77
CA SER A 91 -3.43 -2.04 12.66
C SER A 91 -4.48 -1.32 11.80
N GLU A 92 -5.77 -1.42 12.11
CA GLU A 92 -6.85 -0.87 11.30
C GLU A 92 -6.74 0.66 11.12
N PRO A 93 -6.50 1.48 12.17
CA PRO A 93 -6.32 2.93 12.01
C PRO A 93 -5.19 3.28 11.05
N MET A 94 -4.05 2.61 11.17
CA MET A 94 -2.89 2.86 10.31
C MET A 94 -3.15 2.47 8.85
N LEU A 95 -3.83 1.33 8.63
CA LEU A 95 -4.22 0.89 7.30
C LEU A 95 -5.17 1.88 6.63
N LYS A 96 -6.17 2.39 7.37
CA LYS A 96 -7.09 3.44 6.92
C LYS A 96 -6.34 4.70 6.52
N GLU A 97 -5.46 5.20 7.38
CA GLU A 97 -4.67 6.39 7.09
C GLU A 97 -3.79 6.23 5.84
N ALA A 98 -3.10 5.09 5.71
CA ALA A 98 -2.25 4.79 4.56
C ALA A 98 -3.07 4.73 3.26
N TYR A 99 -4.21 4.04 3.29
CA TYR A 99 -5.13 3.93 2.16
C TYR A 99 -5.67 5.29 1.73
N GLN A 100 -6.23 6.06 2.67
CA GLN A 100 -6.80 7.38 2.41
C GLN A 100 -5.75 8.36 1.89
N ALA A 101 -4.53 8.29 2.42
CA ALA A 101 -3.43 9.12 1.94
C ALA A 101 -3.07 8.82 0.47
N ILE A 102 -3.07 7.55 0.05
CA ILE A 102 -2.89 7.16 -1.36
C ILE A 102 -4.09 7.61 -2.21
N ASP A 103 -5.33 7.38 -1.77
CA ASP A 103 -6.52 7.69 -2.56
C ASP A 103 -6.70 9.20 -2.80
N GLN A 104 -6.33 10.01 -1.80
CA GLN A 104 -6.32 11.47 -1.88
C GLN A 104 -5.09 12.02 -2.62
N SER A 105 -4.06 11.20 -2.86
CA SER A 105 -2.82 11.62 -3.52
C SER A 105 -3.06 12.00 -4.98
N GLY A 106 -2.77 13.25 -5.34
CA GLY A 106 -2.74 13.68 -6.74
C GLY A 106 -1.74 12.90 -7.60
N PHE A 107 -0.68 12.35 -6.99
CA PHE A 107 0.36 11.57 -7.67
C PHE A 107 -0.13 10.17 -8.06
N PHE A 108 -0.84 9.48 -7.16
CA PHE A 108 -1.26 8.09 -7.38
C PHE A 108 -2.71 7.94 -7.84
N LYS A 109 -3.55 8.99 -7.80
CA LYS A 109 -4.98 8.94 -8.18
C LYS A 109 -5.26 8.25 -9.52
N GLN A 110 -4.45 8.48 -10.54
CA GLN A 110 -4.64 7.82 -11.85
C GLN A 110 -4.25 6.34 -11.81
N GLN A 111 -3.22 5.98 -11.04
CA GLN A 111 -2.81 4.58 -10.85
C GLN A 111 -3.87 3.82 -10.05
N SER A 112 -4.39 4.39 -8.96
CA SER A 112 -5.48 3.80 -8.16
C SER A 112 -6.76 3.64 -9.00
N LYS A 113 -7.12 4.62 -9.83
CA LYS A 113 -8.25 4.48 -10.78
C LYS A 113 -8.05 3.33 -11.76
N LYS A 114 -6.84 3.21 -12.33
CA LYS A 114 -6.52 2.12 -13.26
C LYS A 114 -6.56 0.76 -12.56
N PHE A 115 -6.03 0.66 -11.33
CA PHE A 115 -6.12 -0.54 -10.50
C PHE A 115 -7.58 -0.99 -10.35
N TRP A 116 -8.47 -0.11 -9.89
CA TRP A 116 -9.88 -0.45 -9.69
C TRP A 116 -10.61 -0.81 -10.98
N LYS A 117 -10.29 -0.14 -12.09
CA LYS A 117 -10.84 -0.50 -13.41
C LYS A 117 -10.44 -1.92 -13.80
N ASN A 118 -9.20 -2.33 -13.56
CA ASN A 118 -8.74 -3.68 -13.85
C ASN A 118 -9.42 -4.72 -12.95
N ILE A 119 -9.59 -4.42 -11.66
CA ILE A 119 -10.32 -5.27 -10.71
C ILE A 119 -11.79 -5.43 -11.13
N GLU A 120 -12.44 -4.36 -11.59
CA GLU A 120 -13.81 -4.44 -12.10
C GLU A 120 -13.92 -5.30 -13.37
N LEU A 121 -12.94 -5.25 -14.28
CA LEU A 121 -12.92 -6.11 -15.45
C LEU A 121 -12.75 -7.58 -15.06
N MET A 122 -11.96 -7.86 -14.02
CA MET A 122 -11.66 -9.23 -13.56
C MET A 122 -12.90 -9.99 -13.12
N LYS A 123 -13.91 -9.33 -12.53
CA LYS A 123 -15.10 -9.99 -11.95
C LYS A 123 -15.87 -10.90 -12.92
N SER A 124 -15.79 -10.64 -14.22
CA SER A 124 -16.46 -11.43 -15.27
C SER A 124 -15.50 -12.20 -16.17
N THR A 125 -14.20 -12.23 -15.83
CA THR A 125 -13.20 -13.03 -16.55
C THR A 125 -13.19 -14.47 -16.03
N GLY A 126 -12.83 -15.43 -16.90
CA GLY A 126 -12.80 -16.85 -16.60
C GLY A 126 -13.32 -17.67 -17.78
N LYS A 127 -12.71 -18.82 -18.03
CA LYS A 127 -13.12 -19.76 -19.08
C LYS A 127 -14.24 -20.68 -18.60
N THR A 128 -14.28 -20.97 -17.31
CA THR A 128 -15.34 -21.76 -16.66
C THR A 128 -16.22 -20.87 -15.77
N GLU A 129 -17.41 -21.36 -15.41
CA GLU A 129 -18.27 -20.67 -14.44
C GLU A 129 -17.63 -20.62 -13.04
N GLU A 130 -16.93 -21.68 -12.62
CA GLU A 130 -16.21 -21.69 -11.35
C GLU A 130 -15.11 -20.60 -11.29
N GLU A 131 -14.36 -20.40 -12.37
CA GLU A 131 -13.35 -19.34 -12.45
C GLU A 131 -14.00 -17.94 -12.36
N LYS A 132 -15.15 -17.74 -13.02
CA LYS A 132 -15.89 -16.47 -12.96
C LYS A 132 -16.43 -16.20 -11.57
N GLU A 133 -17.05 -17.19 -10.92
CA GLU A 133 -17.54 -17.09 -9.55
C GLU A 133 -16.42 -16.76 -8.57
N ARG A 134 -15.26 -17.42 -8.70
CA ARG A 134 -14.08 -17.11 -7.89
C ARG A 134 -13.62 -15.67 -8.08
N ASN A 135 -13.51 -15.22 -9.34
CA ASN A 135 -13.07 -13.85 -9.64
C ASN A 135 -14.06 -12.80 -9.16
N GLN A 136 -15.37 -13.10 -9.22
CA GLN A 136 -16.41 -12.25 -8.65
C GLN A 136 -16.27 -12.13 -7.13
N LYS A 137 -16.03 -13.24 -6.41
CA LYS A 137 -15.80 -13.21 -4.95
C LYS A 137 -14.58 -12.37 -4.58
N ILE A 138 -13.48 -12.50 -5.32
CA ILE A 138 -12.28 -11.68 -5.12
C ILE A 138 -12.61 -10.19 -5.31
N TYR A 139 -13.35 -9.85 -6.36
CA TYR A 139 -13.81 -8.48 -6.60
C TYR A 139 -14.64 -7.95 -5.42
N GLU A 140 -15.62 -8.73 -4.95
CA GLU A 140 -16.51 -8.34 -3.85
C GLU A 140 -15.71 -8.09 -2.55
N MET A 141 -14.79 -8.99 -2.20
CA MET A 141 -13.91 -8.84 -1.03
C MET A 141 -13.06 -7.57 -1.10
N LEU A 142 -12.49 -7.25 -2.27
CA LEU A 142 -11.66 -6.05 -2.42
C LEU A 142 -12.51 -4.76 -2.36
N ILE A 143 -13.75 -4.80 -2.85
CA ILE A 143 -14.67 -3.67 -2.74
C ILE A 143 -15.13 -3.45 -1.30
N GLU A 144 -15.32 -4.52 -0.53
CA GLU A 144 -15.61 -4.44 0.90
C GLU A 144 -14.45 -3.83 1.68
N SER A 145 -13.24 -4.37 1.53
CA SER A 145 -12.02 -3.81 2.12
C SER A 145 -11.80 -2.34 1.75
N LYS A 146 -12.03 -1.98 0.48
CA LYS A 146 -11.99 -0.57 0.06
C LYS A 146 -12.95 0.30 0.87
N LYS A 147 -14.19 -0.16 1.08
CA LYS A 147 -15.20 0.61 1.82
C LYS A 147 -14.79 0.77 3.28
N GLU A 148 -14.30 -0.31 3.89
CA GLU A 148 -13.81 -0.30 5.27
C GLU A 148 -12.64 0.69 5.42
N LEU A 149 -11.67 0.65 4.52
CA LEU A 149 -10.50 1.53 4.56
C LEU A 149 -10.81 3.00 4.22
N ALA A 150 -11.90 3.25 3.49
CA ALA A 150 -12.33 4.60 3.11
C ALA A 150 -13.30 5.25 4.10
N ALA A 151 -13.86 4.48 5.05
CA ALA A 151 -14.76 4.95 6.10
C ALA A 151 -14.00 5.69 7.21
#